data_AF-A0A2V6GNX4-F1
#
_entry.id   AF-A0A2V6GNX4-F1
#
_cell.length_a   1.000
_cell.length_b   1.000
_cell.length_c   1.000
_cell.angle_alpha   90.00
_cell.angle_beta   90.00
_cell.angle_gamma   90.00
#
_symmetry.space_group_name_H-M   'P 1'
#
loop_
_entity.id
_entity.type
_entity.pdbx_description
1 polymer ?
#
loop_
_entity_poly.entity_id
_entity_poly.type
_entity_poly.pdbx_seq_one_letter_code
_entity_poly.pdbx_strand_id
1 'polypeptide(L)'
;MKIIASVLLLLAIGLSGCQTPSQKEKEKKAALKKKTKAELREESTDVDFQAFVGRLRKAVAAHDVNTLAEMMTPDFGYSLNPEKSGEGVFKYWDEQNLWPELDGILSEKFVKKGG
;
A
#
# COMPACT_ATOMS: atom_id res chain seq x y z
N MET A 1 28.74 -44.99 2.04
CA MET A 1 29.80 -45.26 3.04
C MET A 1 30.78 -44.10 2.93
N LYS A 2 30.83 -43.14 3.88
CA LYS A 2 31.71 -43.16 5.08
C LYS A 2 33.11 -43.57 4.61
N ILE A 3 34.12 -42.70 4.52
CA ILE A 3 34.93 -42.09 5.59
C ILE A 3 35.60 -40.85 4.92
N ILE A 4 35.66 -39.63 5.46
CA ILE A 4 36.67 -39.16 6.42
C ILE A 4 36.17 -37.83 7.02
N ALA A 5 35.83 -37.89 8.29
CA ALA A 5 35.79 -36.74 9.19
C ALA A 5 37.24 -36.36 9.49
N SER A 6 37.58 -35.06 9.44
CA SER A 6 38.69 -34.51 10.21
C SER A 6 38.68 -32.97 10.21
N VAL A 7 38.50 -32.43 11.42
CA VAL A 7 39.09 -31.18 11.94
C VAL A 7 38.47 -29.89 11.37
N LEU A 8 37.50 -29.21 12.00
CA LEU A 8 37.44 -28.76 13.41
C LEU A 8 38.69 -27.98 13.83
N LEU A 9 38.90 -26.78 13.28
CA LEU A 9 39.56 -25.68 13.98
C LEU A 9 39.38 -24.36 13.21
N LEU A 10 38.59 -23.44 13.78
CA LEU A 10 38.80 -21.97 13.85
C LEU A 10 37.48 -21.32 14.26
N LEU A 11 37.02 -21.75 15.43
CA LEU A 11 36.15 -20.96 16.29
C LEU A 11 37.07 -20.04 17.12
N ALA A 12 36.62 -18.81 17.34
CA ALA A 12 37.16 -17.78 18.25
C ALA A 12 38.30 -16.90 17.71
N ILE A 13 37.95 -15.64 17.40
CA ILE A 13 38.40 -14.36 18.02
C ILE A 13 37.58 -13.26 17.28
N GLY A 14 36.83 -12.35 17.91
CA GLY A 14 36.67 -12.06 19.32
C GLY A 14 35.39 -11.25 19.61
N LEU A 15 34.97 -11.36 20.87
CA LEU A 15 34.02 -10.48 21.53
C LEU A 15 34.77 -9.23 22.03
N SER A 16 34.41 -8.05 21.56
CA SER A 16 34.47 -6.82 22.36
C SER A 16 33.78 -5.66 21.63
N GLY A 17 32.64 -5.22 22.15
CA GLY A 17 31.93 -4.06 21.62
C GLY A 17 30.50 -3.89 22.12
N CYS A 18 30.27 -4.05 23.43
CA CYS A 18 29.02 -3.57 24.04
C CYS A 18 29.19 -2.07 24.33
N GLN A 19 28.56 -1.22 23.51
CA GLN A 19 28.22 0.15 23.91
C GLN A 19 26.85 0.51 23.35
N THR A 20 25.83 0.37 24.20
CA THR A 20 24.68 1.28 24.18
C THR A 20 24.91 2.24 25.36
N PRO A 21 24.54 3.54 25.27
CA PRO A 21 23.12 3.88 25.19
C PRO A 21 22.77 5.13 24.37
N SER A 22 21.48 5.19 24.02
CA SER A 22 20.64 6.39 24.01
C SER A 22 20.64 7.35 22.80
N GLN A 23 19.39 7.64 22.41
CA GLN A 23 18.86 8.93 21.96
C GLN A 23 18.70 9.28 20.48
N LYS A 24 19.21 8.54 19.48
CA LYS A 24 18.97 8.93 18.07
C LYS A 24 17.86 8.20 17.30
N GLU A 25 17.30 7.11 17.81
CA GLU A 25 16.18 6.41 17.13
C GLU A 25 14.77 6.87 17.54
N LYS A 26 14.62 7.52 18.71
CA LYS A 26 13.30 8.02 19.15
C LYS A 26 12.89 9.32 18.44
N GLU A 27 13.84 10.14 17.98
CA GLU A 27 13.52 11.37 17.26
C GLU A 27 13.10 11.14 15.79
N LYS A 28 13.66 10.14 15.11
CA LYS A 28 13.23 9.81 13.73
C LYS A 28 11.83 9.20 13.69
N LYS A 29 11.43 8.40 14.69
CA LYS A 29 10.07 7.85 14.77
C LYS A 29 9.03 8.86 15.27
N ALA A 30 9.43 9.84 16.09
CA ALA A 30 8.55 10.95 16.49
C ALA A 30 8.31 11.95 15.34
N ALA A 31 9.33 12.23 14.53
CA ALA A 31 9.18 13.07 13.33
C ALA A 31 8.31 12.40 12.23
N LEU A 32 8.33 11.07 12.14
CA LEU A 32 7.47 10.33 11.19
C LEU A 32 6.01 10.28 11.68
N LYS A 33 5.76 10.09 12.98
CA LYS A 33 4.39 10.04 13.52
C LYS A 33 3.70 11.40 13.61
N LYS A 34 4.46 12.51 13.71
CA LYS A 34 3.88 13.87 13.72
C LYS A 34 3.43 14.34 12.33
N LYS A 35 3.78 13.63 11.25
CA LYS A 35 3.26 13.82 9.89
C LYS A 35 2.04 12.94 9.55
N THR A 36 1.57 12.12 10.49
CA THR A 36 0.36 11.29 10.30
C THR A 36 -0.91 11.98 10.80
N LYS A 37 -0.79 13.14 11.46
CA LYS A 37 -1.89 14.09 11.61
C LYS A 37 -1.81 15.12 10.49
N ALA A 38 -1.82 14.63 9.25
CA ALA A 38 -2.26 15.45 8.13
C ALA A 38 -3.76 15.64 8.36
N GLU A 39 -4.07 16.72 9.07
CA GLU A 39 -5.25 17.53 8.80
C GLU A 39 -5.65 17.31 7.35
N LEU A 40 -6.84 16.70 7.17
CA LEU A 40 -7.63 16.62 5.95
C LEU A 40 -7.08 17.62 4.93
N ARG A 41 -6.15 17.17 4.09
CA ARG A 41 -5.36 18.05 3.25
C ARG A 41 -6.35 18.66 2.28
N GLU A 42 -6.71 19.93 2.50
CA GLU A 42 -7.52 20.69 1.57
C GLU A 42 -6.74 20.72 0.26
N GLU A 43 -7.18 19.85 -0.65
CA GLU A 43 -6.44 19.40 -1.82
C GLU A 43 -6.54 20.46 -2.92
N SER A 44 -5.39 20.99 -3.35
CA SER A 44 -5.28 21.98 -4.42
C SER A 44 -5.90 21.45 -5.72
N THR A 45 -6.88 22.17 -6.25
CA THR A 45 -8.15 21.56 -6.66
C THR A 45 -8.28 21.08 -8.11
N ASP A 46 -7.22 21.04 -8.94
CA ASP A 46 -7.38 20.72 -10.38
C ASP A 46 -6.32 19.78 -10.97
N VAL A 47 -5.02 20.06 -10.71
CA VAL A 47 -3.93 19.15 -11.12
C VAL A 47 -4.02 17.81 -10.38
N ASP A 48 -4.44 17.85 -9.11
CA ASP A 48 -4.50 16.66 -8.25
C ASP A 48 -5.67 15.73 -8.63
N PHE A 49 -6.82 16.26 -9.06
CA PHE A 49 -7.97 15.45 -9.46
C PHE A 49 -7.72 14.71 -10.78
N GLN A 50 -7.29 15.40 -11.84
CA GLN A 50 -7.00 14.73 -13.11
C GLN A 50 -5.81 13.78 -13.00
N ALA A 51 -4.81 14.09 -12.15
CA ALA A 51 -3.73 13.17 -11.84
C ALA A 51 -4.23 11.93 -11.08
N PHE A 52 -5.14 12.10 -10.13
CA PHE A 52 -5.79 10.99 -9.43
C PHE A 52 -6.56 10.10 -10.41
N VAL A 53 -7.44 10.67 -11.23
CA VAL A 53 -8.19 9.91 -12.25
C VAL A 53 -7.23 9.22 -13.23
N GLY A 54 -6.12 9.87 -13.59
CA GLY A 54 -5.08 9.29 -14.43
C GLY A 54 -4.39 8.07 -13.78
N ARG A 55 -4.12 8.11 -12.47
CA ARG A 55 -3.60 6.95 -11.73
C ARG A 55 -4.63 5.84 -11.62
N LEU A 56 -5.89 6.20 -11.34
CA LEU A 56 -7.00 5.25 -11.25
C LEU A 56 -7.21 4.49 -12.56
N ARG A 57 -7.24 5.19 -13.71
CA ARG A 57 -7.32 4.58 -15.04
C ARG A 57 -6.20 3.57 -15.28
N LYS A 58 -4.96 3.96 -14.97
CA LYS A 58 -3.80 3.06 -15.13
C LYS A 58 -3.89 1.83 -14.25
N ALA A 59 -4.29 2.01 -12.99
CA ALA A 59 -4.42 0.92 -12.05
C ALA A 59 -5.52 -0.07 -12.46
N VAL A 60 -6.67 0.43 -12.93
CA VAL A 60 -7.75 -0.43 -13.46
C VAL A 60 -7.32 -1.15 -14.73
N ALA A 61 -6.75 -0.46 -15.72
CA ALA A 61 -6.30 -1.09 -16.96
C ALA A 61 -5.21 -2.15 -16.74
N ALA A 62 -4.39 -1.99 -15.71
CA ALA A 62 -3.35 -2.96 -15.32
C ALA A 62 -3.83 -4.02 -14.31
N HIS A 63 -5.09 -3.95 -13.84
CA HIS A 63 -5.61 -4.75 -12.73
C HIS A 63 -4.69 -4.70 -11.49
N ASP A 64 -4.09 -3.53 -11.22
CA ASP A 64 -3.14 -3.33 -10.12
C ASP A 64 -3.89 -3.13 -8.80
N VAL A 65 -4.25 -4.25 -8.18
CA VAL A 65 -5.00 -4.31 -6.92
C VAL A 65 -4.28 -3.63 -5.75
N ASN A 66 -2.93 -3.58 -5.76
CA ASN A 66 -2.18 -2.94 -4.69
C ASN A 66 -2.34 -1.42 -4.75
N THR A 67 -2.15 -0.84 -5.93
CA THR A 67 -2.37 0.58 -6.15
C THR A 67 -3.84 0.96 -5.91
N LEU A 68 -4.79 0.12 -6.35
CA LEU A 68 -6.22 0.34 -6.08
C LEU A 68 -6.54 0.33 -4.58
N ALA A 69 -5.97 -0.60 -3.81
CA ALA A 69 -6.18 -0.67 -2.36
C ALA A 69 -5.69 0.60 -1.63
N GLU A 70 -4.58 1.20 -2.09
CA GLU A 70 -4.08 2.46 -1.52
C GLU A 70 -4.99 3.67 -1.78
N MET A 71 -5.80 3.61 -2.85
CA MET A 71 -6.75 4.67 -3.22
C MET A 71 -8.15 4.48 -2.61
N MET A 72 -8.44 3.29 -2.07
CA MET A 72 -9.74 2.94 -1.47
C MET A 72 -9.74 3.19 0.04
N THR A 73 -10.93 3.36 0.60
CA THR A 73 -11.08 3.38 2.06
C THR A 73 -10.95 1.97 2.62
N PRO A 74 -10.45 1.79 3.86
CA PRO A 74 -10.29 0.46 4.46
C PRO A 74 -11.59 -0.36 4.58
N ASP A 75 -12.72 0.33 4.65
CA ASP A 75 -14.08 -0.22 4.75
C ASP A 75 -14.78 -0.34 3.38
N PHE A 76 -14.05 -0.15 2.27
CA PHE A 76 -14.61 -0.33 0.94
C PHE A 76 -15.12 -1.77 0.76
N GLY A 77 -16.32 -1.89 0.20
CA GLY A 77 -17.04 -3.15 0.08
C GLY A 77 -17.92 -3.23 -1.17
N TYR A 78 -18.31 -4.45 -1.53
CA TYR A 78 -19.13 -4.74 -2.71
C TYR A 78 -20.58 -5.10 -2.38
N SER A 79 -20.94 -5.15 -1.09
CA SER A 79 -22.31 -5.35 -0.62
C SER A 79 -22.53 -4.60 0.68
N LEU A 80 -23.66 -3.89 0.77
CA LEU A 80 -24.08 -3.17 1.96
C LEU A 80 -24.88 -4.07 2.93
N ASN A 81 -25.58 -5.09 2.42
CA ASN A 81 -26.33 -6.02 3.26
C ASN A 81 -26.46 -7.43 2.62
N PRO A 82 -25.85 -8.49 3.21
CA PRO A 82 -24.92 -8.41 4.34
C PRO A 82 -23.70 -7.58 3.97
N GLU A 83 -23.07 -6.94 4.96
CA GLU A 83 -21.84 -6.17 4.74
C GLU A 83 -20.74 -7.10 4.20
N LYS A 84 -20.14 -6.71 3.07
CA LYS A 84 -18.98 -7.41 2.48
C LYS A 84 -17.93 -6.37 2.10
N SER A 85 -17.21 -5.91 3.11
CA SER A 85 -16.11 -4.95 3.05
C SER A 85 -14.75 -5.63 3.31
N GLY A 86 -13.65 -4.99 2.91
CA GLY A 86 -12.29 -5.43 3.22
C GLY A 86 -11.73 -6.52 2.30
N GLU A 87 -11.07 -7.53 2.89
CA GLU A 87 -10.40 -8.59 2.13
C GLU A 87 -11.42 -9.38 1.26
N GLY A 88 -11.24 -9.34 -0.07
CA GLY A 88 -12.07 -10.07 -1.02
C GLY A 88 -12.82 -9.21 -2.04
N VAL A 89 -12.77 -7.87 -1.94
CA VAL A 89 -13.41 -6.98 -2.93
C VAL A 89 -12.87 -7.21 -4.34
N PHE A 90 -11.54 -7.21 -4.52
CA PHE A 90 -10.94 -7.42 -5.85
C PHE A 90 -11.19 -8.83 -6.38
N LYS A 91 -11.24 -9.84 -5.50
CA LYS A 91 -11.64 -11.20 -5.88
C LYS A 91 -13.07 -11.24 -6.41
N TYR A 92 -13.98 -10.51 -5.76
CA TYR A 92 -15.35 -10.37 -6.25
C TYR A 92 -15.39 -9.69 -7.62
N TRP A 93 -14.54 -8.67 -7.86
CA TRP A 93 -14.47 -8.02 -9.17
C TRP A 93 -14.00 -8.97 -10.28
N ASP A 94 -12.99 -9.81 -10.00
CA ASP A 94 -12.55 -10.86 -10.92
C ASP A 94 -13.67 -11.86 -11.21
N GLU A 95 -14.30 -12.40 -10.16
CA GLU A 95 -15.34 -13.43 -10.26
C GLU A 95 -16.60 -12.93 -10.98
N GLN A 96 -16.92 -11.64 -10.85
CA GLN A 96 -18.07 -11.01 -11.51
C GLN A 96 -17.71 -10.34 -12.85
N ASN A 97 -16.45 -10.44 -13.29
CA ASN A 97 -15.96 -9.84 -14.53
C ASN A 97 -16.29 -8.33 -14.63
N LEU A 98 -16.01 -7.57 -13.57
CA LEU A 98 -16.34 -6.14 -13.49
C LEU A 98 -15.29 -5.24 -14.16
N TRP A 99 -14.09 -5.76 -14.43
CA TRP A 99 -13.00 -4.98 -15.01
C TRP A 99 -13.33 -4.27 -16.33
N PRO A 100 -14.01 -4.91 -17.31
CA PRO A 100 -14.38 -4.23 -18.54
C PRO A 100 -15.40 -3.10 -18.33
N GLU A 101 -16.32 -3.27 -17.37
CA GLU A 101 -17.30 -2.24 -17.02
C GLU A 101 -16.61 -1.05 -16.36
N LEU A 102 -15.69 -1.30 -15.42
CA LEU A 102 -14.88 -0.28 -14.77
C LEU A 102 -14.02 0.49 -15.78
N ASP A 103 -13.37 -0.20 -16.73
CA ASP A 103 -12.58 0.44 -17.78
C ASP A 103 -13.47 1.31 -18.69
N GLY A 104 -14.67 0.81 -19.02
CA GLY A 104 -15.69 1.57 -19.75
C GLY A 104 -16.10 2.86 -19.03
N ILE A 105 -16.46 2.78 -17.76
CA ILE A 105 -16.80 3.95 -16.93
C ILE A 105 -15.61 4.92 -16.84
N LEU A 106 -14.40 4.40 -16.66
CA LEU A 106 -13.21 5.22 -16.53
C LEU A 106 -12.74 5.88 -17.83
N SER A 107 -13.19 5.37 -18.98
CA SER A 107 -12.97 5.99 -20.29
C SER A 107 -13.71 7.33 -20.45
N GLU A 108 -14.76 7.55 -19.65
CA GLU A 108 -15.52 8.78 -19.66
C GLU A 108 -14.72 9.98 -19.11
N LYS A 109 -15.19 11.19 -19.43
CA LYS A 109 -14.59 12.43 -18.92
C LYS A 109 -15.15 12.75 -17.54
N PHE A 110 -14.33 12.55 -16.51
CA PHE A 110 -14.61 13.01 -15.16
C PHE A 110 -14.40 14.51 -15.04
N VAL A 111 -15.43 15.20 -14.56
CA VAL A 111 -15.40 16.62 -14.19
C VAL A 111 -15.76 16.77 -12.72
N LYS A 112 -15.08 17.69 -12.04
CA LYS A 112 -15.43 18.02 -10.65
C LYS A 112 -16.80 18.69 -10.63
N LYS A 113 -17.70 18.25 -9.74
CA LYS A 113 -19.00 18.89 -9.56
C LYS A 113 -18.80 20.23 -8.85
N GLY A 114 -19.00 21.33 -9.59
CA GLY A 114 -18.88 22.70 -9.08
C GLY A 114 -17.45 23.26 -9.17
N GLY A 115 -17.19 23.99 -10.24
CA GLY A 115 -16.17 25.04 -10.33
C GLY A 115 -16.88 26.37 -10.54
#